data_AF-A0A9W4D504-F1
#
_entry.id   AF-A0A9W4D504-F1
#
_cell.length_a   1.000
_cell.length_b   1.000
_cell.length_c   1.000
_cell.angle_alpha   90.00
_cell.angle_beta   90.00
_cell.angle_gamma   90.00
#
_symmetry.space_group_name_H-M   'P 1'
#
loop_
_entity.id
_entity.type
_entity.pdbx_description
1 polymer ?
#
loop_
_entity_poly.entity_id
_entity_poly.type
_entity_poly.pdbx_seq_one_letter_code
_entity_poly.pdbx_strand_id
1 'polypeptide(L)'
;MLNSIIEQLKLVKDFRKNRGKRHELWVVLTIIILALLTGNVTYKQIDNFRKNEEHKLIKLLKVTAKKLPSYSTIRRVMIGINLIEIQLIFQSTVEKYYWQKEGVDWIAIDGKSWFF
;
A
#
# COMPACT_ATOMS: atom_id res chain seq x y z
N MET A 1 -6.99 9.06 -7.02
CA MET A 1 -6.27 8.78 -5.76
C MET A 1 -5.41 7.51 -5.84
N LEU A 2 -5.99 6.30 -5.94
CA LEU A 2 -5.22 5.03 -5.91
C LEU A 2 -4.11 4.95 -6.97
N ASN A 3 -4.39 5.33 -8.22
CA ASN A 3 -3.37 5.33 -9.28
C ASN A 3 -2.20 6.25 -8.96
N SER A 4 -2.44 7.42 -8.35
CA SER A 4 -1.38 8.34 -7.95
C SER A 4 -0.48 7.73 -6.87
N ILE A 5 -1.08 7.03 -5.90
CA ILE A 5 -0.33 6.29 -4.87
C ILE A 5 0.52 5.21 -5.52
N ILE A 6 -0.06 4.40 -6.42
CA ILE A 6 0.66 3.34 -7.12
C ILE A 6 1.85 3.90 -7.93
N GLU A 7 1.68 5.02 -8.63
CA GLU A 7 2.78 5.65 -9.37
C GLU A 7 3.91 6.13 -8.44
N GLN A 8 3.61 6.67 -7.26
CA GLN A 8 4.66 7.02 -6.30
C GLN A 8 5.32 5.77 -5.69
N LEU A 9 4.57 4.69 -5.44
CA LEU A 9 5.13 3.44 -4.94
C LEU A 9 6.09 2.77 -5.95
N LYS A 10 5.92 3.01 -7.25
CA LYS A 10 6.86 2.54 -8.29
C LYS A 10 8.22 3.23 -8.22
N LEU A 11 8.31 4.43 -7.63
CA LEU A 11 9.56 5.16 -7.46
C LEU A 11 10.39 4.65 -6.28
N VAL A 12 9.81 3.82 -5.40
CA VAL A 12 10.52 3.21 -4.27
C VAL A 12 11.61 2.30 -4.79
N LYS A 13 12.86 2.59 -4.41
CA LYS A 13 14.01 1.75 -4.76
C LYS A 13 13.85 0.37 -4.12
N ASP A 14 13.97 -0.68 -4.94
CA ASP A 14 13.86 -2.05 -4.44
C ASP A 14 15.10 -2.44 -3.61
N PHE A 15 14.93 -2.44 -2.29
CA PHE A 15 15.94 -2.80 -1.30
C PHE A 15 16.14 -4.33 -1.13
N ARG A 16 15.33 -5.16 -1.80
CA ARG A 16 15.45 -6.62 -1.70
C ARG A 16 16.62 -7.15 -2.54
N LYS A 17 17.24 -8.24 -2.07
CA LYS A 17 18.25 -8.99 -2.85
C LYS A 17 17.65 -9.56 -4.15
N ASN A 18 18.45 -9.63 -5.21
CA ASN A 18 18.00 -10.08 -6.55
C ASN A 18 17.31 -11.45 -6.58
N ARG A 19 17.72 -12.40 -5.73
CA ARG A 19 17.07 -13.73 -5.64
C ARG A 19 15.62 -13.69 -5.10
N GLY A 20 15.13 -12.53 -4.63
CA GLY A 20 13.80 -12.35 -4.05
C GLY A 20 12.78 -11.59 -4.91
N LYS A 21 13.14 -11.19 -6.13
CA LYS A 21 12.35 -10.28 -6.97
C LYS A 21 11.41 -11.00 -7.94
N ARG A 22 10.52 -11.86 -7.43
CA ARG A 22 9.45 -12.50 -8.24
C ARG A 22 8.25 -11.58 -8.49
N HIS A 23 8.03 -10.65 -7.58
CA HIS A 23 6.98 -9.64 -7.68
C HIS A 23 7.64 -8.28 -7.49
N GLU A 24 7.24 -7.33 -8.31
CA GLU A 24 7.66 -5.94 -8.18
C GLU A 24 7.37 -5.41 -6.77
N LEU A 25 8.26 -4.55 -6.27
CA LEU A 25 8.13 -4.04 -4.90
C LEU A 25 6.83 -3.27 -4.71
N TRP A 26 6.45 -2.43 -5.69
CA TRP A 26 5.22 -1.64 -5.66
C TRP A 26 3.96 -2.50 -5.52
N VAL A 27 3.93 -3.72 -6.08
CA VAL A 27 2.80 -4.67 -5.93
C VAL A 27 2.68 -5.10 -4.48
N VAL A 28 3.80 -5.46 -3.86
CA VAL A 28 3.83 -5.92 -2.46
C VAL A 28 3.43 -4.79 -1.53
N LEU A 29 3.97 -3.58 -1.74
CA LEU A 29 3.63 -2.38 -0.97
C LEU A 29 2.15 -2.01 -1.11
N THR A 30 1.58 -2.10 -2.32
CA THR A 30 0.16 -1.79 -2.53
C THR A 30 -0.74 -2.76 -1.78
N ILE A 31 -0.45 -4.06 -1.79
CA ILE A 31 -1.21 -5.07 -1.02
C ILE A 31 -1.14 -4.78 0.48
N ILE A 32 0.04 -4.44 1.00
CA ILE A 32 0.23 -4.07 2.41
C ILE A 32 -0.62 -2.84 2.75
N ILE A 33 -0.54 -1.77 1.96
CA ILE A 33 -1.28 -0.53 2.22
C ILE A 33 -2.79 -0.78 2.20
N LEU A 34 -3.31 -1.52 1.20
CA LEU A 34 -4.73 -1.85 1.14
C LEU A 34 -5.19 -2.71 2.34
N ALA A 35 -4.35 -3.64 2.79
CA ALA A 35 -4.62 -4.42 3.98
C ALA A 35 -4.68 -3.52 5.23
N LEU A 36 -3.71 -2.62 5.40
CA LEU A 36 -3.67 -1.68 6.53
C LEU A 36 -4.89 -0.74 6.54
N LEU A 37 -5.27 -0.20 5.38
CA LEU A 37 -6.45 0.67 5.23
C LEU A 37 -7.78 -0.04 5.55
N THR A 38 -7.80 -1.37 5.47
CA THR A 38 -8.97 -2.20 5.83
C THR A 38 -8.87 -2.78 7.24
N GLY A 39 -7.92 -2.32 8.06
CA GLY A 39 -7.75 -2.74 9.45
C GLY A 39 -6.94 -4.02 9.66
N ASN A 40 -6.30 -4.55 8.61
CA ASN A 40 -5.47 -5.76 8.70
C ASN A 40 -4.03 -5.39 9.06
N VAL A 41 -3.76 -5.25 10.36
CA VAL A 41 -2.49 -4.68 10.86
C VAL A 41 -1.38 -5.72 11.14
N THR A 42 -1.74 -6.97 11.42
CA THR A 42 -0.75 -8.04 11.68
C THR A 42 -0.34 -8.76 10.40
N TYR A 43 0.86 -9.36 10.38
CA TYR A 43 1.32 -10.14 9.22
C TYR A 43 0.34 -11.24 8.80
N LYS A 44 -0.28 -11.91 9.78
CA LYS A 44 -1.27 -12.97 9.53
C LYS A 44 -2.55 -12.40 8.92
N GLN A 45 -3.03 -11.26 9.43
CA GLN A 45 -4.18 -10.56 8.86
C GLN A 45 -3.90 -10.10 7.43
N ILE A 46 -2.72 -9.55 7.15
CA ILE A 46 -2.33 -9.11 5.80
C ILE A 46 -2.30 -10.30 4.82
N ASP A 47 -1.76 -11.45 5.21
CA ASP A 47 -1.76 -12.63 4.33
C ASP A 47 -3.16 -13.24 4.17
N ASN A 48 -4.01 -13.19 5.20
CA ASN A 48 -5.41 -13.58 5.07
C ASN A 48 -6.16 -12.65 4.12
N PHE A 49 -6.00 -11.33 4.26
CA PHE A 49 -6.53 -10.32 3.33
C PHE A 49 -6.09 -10.62 1.89
N ARG A 50 -4.78 -10.84 1.68
CA ARG A 50 -4.21 -11.18 0.37
C ARG A 50 -4.87 -12.42 -0.26
N LYS A 51 -5.14 -13.47 0.53
CA LYS A 51 -5.80 -14.70 0.05
C LYS A 51 -7.26 -14.45 -0.29
N ASN A 52 -7.99 -13.80 0.62
CA ASN A 52 -9.42 -13.57 0.48
C ASN A 52 -9.74 -12.64 -0.71
N GLU A 53 -8.87 -11.66 -0.95
CA GLU A 53 -9.03 -10.67 -2.01
C GLU A 53 -8.20 -10.96 -3.27
N GLU A 54 -7.65 -12.18 -3.42
CA GLU A 54 -6.65 -12.50 -4.44
C GLU A 54 -7.11 -12.15 -5.87
N HIS A 55 -8.33 -12.57 -6.24
CA HIS A 55 -8.89 -12.29 -7.56
C HIS A 55 -9.06 -10.78 -7.82
N LYS A 56 -9.53 -10.03 -6.81
CA LYS A 56 -9.72 -8.57 -6.93
C LYS A 56 -8.39 -7.86 -7.06
N LEU A 57 -7.40 -8.25 -6.25
CA LEU A 57 -6.05 -7.69 -6.27
C LEU A 57 -5.33 -7.95 -7.59
N ILE A 58 -5.44 -9.16 -8.15
CA ILE A 58 -4.85 -9.48 -9.47
C ILE A 58 -5.46 -8.60 -10.56
N LYS A 59 -6.79 -8.46 -10.58
CA LYS A 59 -7.49 -7.60 -11.56
C LYS A 59 -7.13 -6.13 -11.41
N LEU A 60 -7.09 -5.63 -10.17
CA LEU A 60 -6.80 -4.23 -9.86
C LEU A 60 -5.36 -3.84 -10.24
N LEU A 61 -4.39 -4.68 -9.87
CA LEU A 61 -2.97 -4.39 -10.06
C LEU A 61 -2.45 -4.85 -11.43
N LYS A 62 -3.29 -5.52 -12.23
CA LYS A 62 -2.94 -6.06 -13.56
C LYS A 62 -1.64 -6.87 -13.54
N VAL A 63 -1.43 -7.64 -12.48
CA VAL A 63 -0.19 -8.42 -12.30
C VAL A 63 -0.19 -9.59 -13.27
N THR A 64 0.87 -9.73 -14.07
CA THR A 64 1.05 -10.87 -15.00
C THR A 64 1.46 -12.16 -14.29
N ALA A 65 1.86 -12.06 -13.01
CA ALA A 65 2.25 -13.21 -12.20
C ALA A 65 1.04 -14.09 -11.89
N LYS A 66 1.19 -15.41 -12.03
CA LYS A 66 0.14 -16.40 -11.74
C LYS A 66 -0.35 -16.39 -10.28
N LYS A 67 0.42 -15.83 -9.35
CA LYS A 67 0.13 -15.80 -7.91
C LYS A 67 0.56 -14.48 -7.31
N LEU A 68 -0.08 -14.09 -6.20
CA LEU A 68 0.35 -12.94 -5.40
C LEU A 68 1.59 -13.25 -4.53
N PRO A 69 2.27 -12.22 -3.99
CA PRO A 69 3.41 -12.40 -3.10
C PRO A 69 3.08 -13.27 -1.89
N SER A 70 3.95 -14.22 -1.55
CA SER A 70 3.76 -15.07 -0.36
C SER A 70 3.85 -14.28 0.96
N TYR A 71 3.33 -14.86 2.04
CA TYR A 71 3.54 -14.39 3.42
C TYR A 71 4.99 -14.02 3.72
N SER A 72 5.95 -14.91 3.37
CA SER A 72 7.38 -14.67 3.59
C SER A 72 7.92 -13.50 2.76
N THR A 73 7.29 -13.19 1.63
CA THR A 73 7.67 -12.03 0.80
C THR A 73 7.14 -10.74 1.42
N ILE A 74 5.87 -10.74 1.84
CA ILE A 74 5.25 -9.62 2.58
C ILE A 74 6.06 -9.31 3.83
N ARG A 75 6.36 -10.32 4.65
CA ARG A 75 7.15 -10.16 5.89
C ARG A 75 8.54 -9.57 5.61
N ARG A 76 9.25 -10.05 4.59
CA ARG A 76 10.57 -9.52 4.22
C ARG A 76 10.51 -8.07 3.77
N VAL A 77 9.48 -7.70 3.01
CA VAL A 77 9.26 -6.30 2.61
C VAL A 77 8.98 -5.45 3.83
N MET A 78 8.03 -5.84 4.69
CA MET A 78 7.69 -5.10 5.91
C MET A 78 8.91 -4.84 6.81
N ILE A 79 9.79 -5.82 6.98
CA ILE A 79 11.01 -5.68 7.80
C ILE A 79 12.03 -4.74 7.15
N GLY A 80 12.12 -4.72 5.82
CA GLY A 80 13.11 -3.92 5.09
C GLY A 80 12.63 -2.51 4.72
N ILE A 81 11.35 -2.18 4.98
CA ILE A 81 10.81 -0.85 4.72
C ILE A 81 11.51 0.18 5.62
N ASN A 82 12.00 1.24 5.00
CA ASN A 82 12.28 2.48 5.71
C ASN A 82 10.97 3.24 5.92
N LEU A 83 10.49 3.29 7.16
CA LEU A 83 9.19 3.88 7.48
C LEU A 83 9.12 5.37 7.10
N ILE A 84 10.24 6.09 7.22
CA ILE A 84 10.34 7.51 6.88
C ILE A 84 10.13 7.72 5.38
N GLU A 85 10.76 6.89 4.53
CA GLU A 85 10.58 6.98 3.07
C GLU A 85 9.13 6.73 2.66
N ILE A 86 8.48 5.72 3.25
CA ILE A 86 7.07 5.42 2.95
C ILE A 86 6.16 6.55 3.42
N GLN A 87 6.43 7.14 4.59
CA GLN A 87 5.68 8.27 5.10
C GLN A 87 5.78 9.49 4.17
N LEU A 88 6.98 9.82 3.71
CA LEU A 88 7.21 10.94 2.78
C LEU A 88 6.51 10.72 1.44
N ILE A 89 6.53 9.48 0.92
CA ILE A 89 5.81 9.11 -0.30
C ILE A 89 4.30 9.27 -0.11
N PHE A 90 3.77 8.83 1.03
CA PHE A 90 2.35 8.94 1.31
C PHE A 90 1.93 10.41 1.47
N GLN A 91 2.67 11.18 2.27
CA GLN A 91 2.43 12.60 2.48
C GLN A 91 2.44 13.38 1.17
N SER A 92 3.49 13.24 0.37
CA SER A 92 3.58 13.92 -0.93
C SER A 92 2.47 13.52 -1.91
N THR A 93 1.97 12.28 -1.82
CA THR A 93 0.83 11.85 -2.64
C THR A 93 -0.47 12.51 -2.20
N VAL A 94 -0.69 12.58 -0.88
CA VAL A 94 -1.88 13.21 -0.29
C VAL A 94 -1.90 14.70 -0.59
N GLU A 95 -0.77 15.39 -0.41
CA GLU A 95 -0.61 16.81 -0.74
C GLU A 95 -0.90 17.09 -2.22
N LYS A 96 -0.32 16.31 -3.15
CA LYS A 96 -0.60 16.44 -4.59
C LYS A 96 -2.07 16.23 -4.93
N TYR A 97 -2.71 15.24 -4.29
CA TYR A 97 -4.13 14.96 -4.50
C TYR A 97 -5.02 16.12 -4.03
N TYR A 98 -4.68 16.73 -2.89
CA TYR A 98 -5.40 17.86 -2.33
C TYR A 98 -5.17 19.17 -3.10
N TRP A 99 -3.94 19.42 -3.56
CA TRP A 99 -3.62 20.57 -4.43
C TRP A 99 -4.39 20.52 -5.75
N GLN A 100 -4.57 19.32 -6.32
CA GLN A 100 -5.41 19.12 -7.51
C GLN A 100 -6.92 19.36 -7.28
N LYS A 101 -7.35 19.47 -6.02
CA LYS A 101 -8.75 19.64 -5.60
C LYS A 101 -9.07 21.03 -5.07
N GLU A 102 -8.16 22.00 -5.17
CA GLU A 102 -8.47 23.40 -4.86
C GLU A 102 -9.71 23.86 -5.65
N GLY A 103 -10.82 24.09 -4.94
CA GLY A 103 -12.13 24.41 -5.49
C GLY A 103 -13.31 23.58 -4.96
N VAL A 104 -13.07 22.52 -4.17
CA VAL A 104 -14.14 21.74 -3.52
C VAL A 104 -14.11 21.99 -2.01
N ASP A 105 -15.24 22.45 -1.45
CA ASP A 105 -15.40 22.77 -0.04
C ASP A 105 -14.93 21.64 0.87
N TRP A 106 -14.08 22.01 1.83
CA TRP A 106 -13.47 21.10 2.76
C TRP A 106 -14.43 20.77 3.89
N ILE A 107 -14.95 19.53 3.92
CA ILE A 107 -15.60 18.98 5.11
C ILE A 107 -14.54 18.21 5.90
N ALA A 108 -14.06 18.81 6.98
CA ALA A 108 -13.24 18.12 7.97
C ALA A 108 -14.16 17.22 8.82
N ILE A 109 -14.05 15.90 8.63
CA ILE A 109 -14.60 14.92 9.58
C ILE A 109 -13.47 14.63 10.58
N ASP A 110 -13.29 15.50 11.57
CA ASP A 110 -12.40 15.22 12.69
C ASP A 110 -13.00 14.07 13.52
N GLY A 111 -12.26 12.97 13.62
CA GLY A 111 -12.62 11.76 14.37
C GLY A 111 -12.36 11.88 15.87
N LYS A 112 -12.55 13.07 16.47
CA LYS A 112 -12.59 13.22 17.92
C LYS A 112 -14.03 13.14 18.39
N SER A 113 -14.59 11.93 18.41
CA SER A 113 -15.72 11.62 19.28
C SER A 113 -15.14 11.24 20.63
N TRP A 114 -15.10 12.23 21.51
CA TRP A 114 -14.71 12.11 22.90
C TRP A 114 -15.60 11.06 23.57
N PHE A 115 -14.98 10.16 24.32
CA PHE A 115 -15.62 9.33 25.33
C PHE A 115 -16.49 10.23 26.23
N PHE A 116 -17.78 9.90 26.33
CA PHE A 116 -18.64 10.24 27.46
C PHE A 116 -18.80 8.99 28.32
#